data_AF-A0A2T4VFW6-F1
#
_entry.id   AF-A0A2T4VFW6-F1
#
_cell.length_a   1.000
_cell.length_b   1.000
_cell.length_c   1.000
_cell.angle_alpha   90.00
_cell.angle_beta   90.00
_cell.angle_gamma   90.00
#
_symmetry.space_group_name_H-M   'P 1'
#
loop_
_entity.id
_entity.type
_entity.pdbx_description
1 polymer ?
#
loop_
_entity_poly.entity_id
_entity_poly.type
_entity_poly.pdbx_seq_one_letter_code
_entity_poly.pdbx_strand_id
1 'polypeptide(L)'
;MRHPSNTVFINTASLSKIVKEGELGNPERLPEFVRLLCPDITDTRALVLFELKPDNEESRREGREQAGRYLAALNEAVEPDKKLAGGTGFEGSLFLEFENGGALWQLSWRTPEPGVTLYRWSYRRKKPDASWEERVAQKEEELTREEIAHHGELAEPAIRAAYDKGERPKGFQGQVYLPVDCR
;
A
#
# COMPACT_ATOMS: atom_id res chain seq x y z
N MET A 1 -17.92 10.08 4.43
CA MET A 1 -17.30 8.81 3.98
C MET A 1 -16.63 8.25 5.22
N ARG A 2 -17.25 7.29 5.90
CA ARG A 2 -16.70 6.74 7.14
C ARG A 2 -15.53 5.86 6.73
N HIS A 3 -14.30 6.24 7.07
CA HIS A 3 -13.18 5.29 7.05
C HIS A 3 -13.62 4.07 7.86
N PRO A 4 -13.34 2.83 7.43
CA PRO A 4 -13.65 1.67 8.25
C PRO A 4 -13.00 1.89 9.61
N SER A 5 -13.78 1.74 10.68
CA SER A 5 -13.34 1.80 12.07
C SER A 5 -12.48 0.59 12.44
N ASN A 6 -11.67 0.11 11.50
CA ASN A 6 -10.78 -1.02 11.68
C ASN A 6 -9.49 -0.49 12.29
N THR A 7 -9.01 -1.15 13.34
CA THR A 7 -7.70 -0.85 13.91
C THR A 7 -6.64 -1.41 12.96
N VAL A 8 -6.28 -0.58 11.98
CA VAL A 8 -5.23 -0.84 11.00
C VAL A 8 -3.94 -0.20 11.48
N PHE A 9 -2.91 -1.03 11.62
CA PHE A 9 -1.56 -0.61 11.91
C PHE A 9 -0.76 -0.57 10.62
N ILE A 10 0.03 0.49 10.45
CA ILE A 10 0.94 0.67 9.30
C ILE A 10 2.38 0.68 9.78
N ASN A 11 3.31 0.35 8.88
CA ASN A 11 4.80 0.22 8.92
C ASN A 11 5.65 0.91 10.03
N THR A 12 5.07 1.79 10.84
CA THR A 12 5.66 2.40 12.04
C THR A 12 5.26 1.68 13.33
N ALA A 13 4.25 0.81 13.30
CA ALA A 13 3.77 0.08 14.46
C ALA A 13 4.52 -1.25 14.62
N SER A 14 5.16 -1.43 15.76
CA SER A 14 5.88 -2.65 16.06
C SER A 14 4.95 -3.81 16.44
N LEU A 15 5.42 -5.06 16.38
CA LEU A 15 4.63 -6.23 16.78
C LEU A 15 4.12 -6.13 18.22
N SER A 16 4.92 -5.60 19.15
CA SER A 16 4.48 -5.37 20.53
C SER A 16 3.31 -4.38 20.59
N LYS A 17 3.40 -3.29 19.82
CA LYS A 17 2.33 -2.30 19.73
C LYS A 17 1.06 -2.90 19.12
N ILE A 18 1.19 -3.67 18.05
CA ILE A 18 0.09 -4.36 17.37
C ILE A 18 -0.63 -5.32 18.33
N VAL A 19 0.11 -6.16 19.07
CA VAL A 19 -0.49 -7.11 20.01
C VAL A 19 -1.21 -6.38 21.14
N LYS A 20 -0.60 -5.32 21.68
CA LYS A 20 -1.13 -4.56 22.82
C LYS A 20 -2.34 -3.71 22.44
N GLU A 21 -2.20 -2.85 21.43
CA GLU A 21 -3.23 -1.89 21.02
C GLU A 21 -4.32 -2.52 20.14
N GLY A 22 -4.00 -3.62 19.47
CA GLY A 22 -4.98 -4.45 18.77
C GLY A 22 -5.75 -5.41 19.68
N GLU A 23 -5.48 -5.38 21.00
CA GLU A 23 -6.11 -6.25 22.01
C GLU A 23 -6.05 -7.74 21.62
N LEU A 24 -4.93 -8.16 21.02
CA LEU A 24 -4.80 -9.51 20.45
C LEU A 24 -4.28 -10.55 21.44
N GLY A 25 -3.57 -10.11 22.49
CA GLY A 25 -2.97 -11.00 23.47
C GLY A 25 -1.90 -10.32 24.31
N ASN A 26 -0.86 -11.07 24.69
CA ASN A 26 0.18 -10.57 25.58
C ASN A 26 1.47 -10.28 24.80
N PRO A 27 1.88 -8.99 24.64
CA PRO A 27 3.10 -8.63 23.93
C PRO A 27 4.36 -9.17 24.61
N GLU A 28 4.31 -9.49 25.91
CA GLU A 28 5.46 -10.03 26.64
C GLU A 28 5.85 -11.44 26.19
N ARG A 29 4.96 -12.15 25.47
CA ARG A 29 5.25 -13.45 24.84
C ARG A 29 6.16 -13.35 23.62
N LEU A 30 6.33 -12.14 23.05
CA LEU A 30 7.27 -11.91 21.97
C LEU A 30 8.70 -11.78 22.53
N PRO A 31 9.71 -12.39 21.88
CA PRO A 31 11.12 -12.11 22.18
C PRO A 31 11.46 -10.63 22.03
N GLU A 32 12.40 -10.11 22.83
CA GLU A 32 12.71 -8.68 22.94
C GLU A 32 12.97 -8.00 21.57
N PHE A 33 13.81 -8.59 20.72
CA PHE A 33 14.09 -8.04 19.39
C PHE A 33 12.93 -8.19 18.42
N VAL A 34 12.12 -9.24 18.56
CA VAL A 34 10.95 -9.50 17.71
C VAL A 34 9.85 -8.47 17.96
N ARG A 35 9.74 -7.96 19.19
CA ARG A 35 8.80 -6.88 19.57
C ARG A 35 8.95 -5.61 18.72
N LEU A 36 10.14 -5.39 18.16
CA LEU A 36 10.50 -4.18 17.40
C LEU A 36 10.24 -4.29 15.90
N LEU A 37 9.93 -5.49 15.40
CA LEU A 37 9.65 -5.68 13.99
C LEU A 37 8.35 -4.95 13.60
N CYS A 38 8.32 -4.38 12.39
CA CYS A 38 7.21 -3.56 11.91
C CYS A 38 6.71 -4.13 10.56
N PRO A 39 5.58 -4.84 10.54
CA PRO A 39 4.94 -5.24 9.29
C PRO A 39 4.34 -4.03 8.57
N ASP A 40 4.19 -4.11 7.25
CA ASP A 40 3.75 -2.96 6.47
C ASP A 40 2.30 -2.59 6.76
N ILE A 41 1.40 -3.58 6.81
CA ILE A 41 -0.02 -3.39 7.13
C ILE A 41 -0.49 -4.56 7.99
N THR A 42 -1.16 -4.26 9.10
CA THR A 42 -1.90 -5.26 9.91
C THR A 42 -3.29 -4.75 10.23
N ASP A 43 -4.33 -5.45 9.77
CA ASP A 43 -5.72 -5.21 10.17
C ASP A 43 -6.10 -6.21 11.25
N THR A 44 -6.17 -5.72 12.49
CA THR A 44 -6.44 -6.56 13.67
C THR A 44 -7.90 -6.97 13.82
N ARG A 45 -8.82 -6.29 13.11
CA ARG A 45 -10.23 -6.70 13.08
C ARG A 45 -10.45 -7.82 12.07
N ALA A 46 -9.81 -7.72 10.91
CA ALA A 46 -9.86 -8.76 9.88
C ALA A 46 -8.87 -9.91 10.17
N LEU A 47 -7.99 -9.75 11.17
CA LEU A 47 -6.94 -10.72 11.54
C LEU A 47 -6.03 -11.05 10.36
N VAL A 48 -5.63 -10.02 9.60
CA VAL A 48 -4.77 -10.17 8.42
C VAL A 48 -3.57 -9.24 8.46
N LEU A 49 -2.48 -9.72 7.88
CA LEU A 49 -1.25 -8.97 7.64
C LEU A 49 -0.94 -8.93 6.14
N PHE A 50 -0.35 -7.83 5.68
CA PHE A 50 0.21 -7.68 4.35
C PHE A 50 1.61 -7.06 4.40
N GLU A 51 2.54 -7.63 3.65
CA GLU A 51 3.80 -7.02 3.28
C GLU A 51 3.70 -6.43 1.87
N LEU A 52 4.16 -5.19 1.71
CA LEU A 52 4.16 -4.47 0.46
C LEU A 52 5.53 -4.61 -0.21
N LYS A 53 5.53 -5.05 -1.47
CA LYS A 53 6.76 -5.29 -2.23
C LYS A 53 6.64 -4.80 -3.66
N PRO A 54 7.72 -4.32 -4.30
CA PRO A 54 7.71 -4.09 -5.74
C PRO A 54 7.34 -5.37 -6.50
N ASP A 55 6.61 -5.26 -7.61
CA ASP A 55 6.18 -6.40 -8.44
C ASP A 55 7.35 -7.01 -9.25
N ASN A 56 8.20 -7.76 -8.56
CA ASN A 56 9.24 -8.63 -9.13
C ASN A 56 9.43 -9.89 -8.27
N GLU A 57 10.01 -10.94 -8.84
CA GLU A 57 10.10 -12.26 -8.18
C GLU A 57 11.01 -12.28 -6.94
N GLU A 58 12.07 -11.47 -6.92
CA GLU A 58 12.96 -11.36 -5.76
C GLU A 58 12.23 -10.72 -4.59
N SER A 59 11.63 -9.54 -4.79
CA SER A 59 10.85 -8.86 -3.76
C SER A 59 9.65 -9.67 -3.31
N ARG A 60 9.02 -10.45 -4.21
CA ARG A 60 7.96 -11.39 -3.86
C ARG A 60 8.43 -12.47 -2.90
N ARG A 61 9.60 -13.09 -3.16
CA ARG A 61 10.21 -14.09 -2.28
C ARG A 61 10.54 -13.49 -0.90
N GLU A 62 11.14 -12.31 -0.88
CA GLU A 62 11.43 -11.58 0.37
C GLU A 62 10.16 -11.26 1.16
N GLY A 63 9.10 -10.80 0.48
CA GLY A 63 7.80 -10.55 1.09
C GLY A 63 7.21 -11.79 1.74
N ARG A 64 7.29 -12.95 1.07
CA ARG A 64 6.83 -14.23 1.63
C ARG A 64 7.58 -14.58 2.91
N GLU A 65 8.90 -14.45 2.91
CA GLU A 65 9.71 -14.73 4.08
C GLU A 65 9.40 -13.78 5.24
N GLN A 66 9.27 -12.47 4.97
CA GLN A 66 8.96 -11.46 5.97
C GLN A 66 7.55 -11.65 6.55
N ALA A 67 6.54 -11.78 5.70
CA ALA A 67 5.16 -12.04 6.12
C ALA A 67 5.07 -13.32 6.96
N GLY A 68 5.75 -14.39 6.53
CA GLY A 68 5.81 -15.65 7.29
C GLY A 68 6.44 -15.49 8.68
N ARG A 69 7.56 -14.75 8.78
CA ARG A 69 8.21 -14.46 10.07
C ARG A 69 7.31 -13.66 10.99
N TYR A 70 6.65 -12.63 10.48
CA TYR A 70 5.74 -11.80 11.28
C TYR A 70 4.50 -12.57 11.74
N LEU A 71 3.88 -13.35 10.85
CA LEU A 71 2.73 -14.19 11.20
C LEU A 71 3.09 -15.23 12.24
N ALA A 72 4.24 -15.89 12.11
CA ALA A 72 4.72 -16.84 13.11
C ALA A 72 4.91 -16.16 14.48
N ALA A 73 5.61 -15.02 14.51
CA ALA A 73 5.83 -14.28 15.74
C ALA A 73 4.54 -13.79 16.40
N LEU A 74 3.63 -13.19 15.63
CA LEU A 74 2.33 -12.72 16.13
C LEU A 74 1.52 -13.88 16.69
N ASN A 75 1.40 -14.98 15.94
CA ASN A 75 0.57 -16.11 16.33
C ASN A 75 1.06 -16.84 17.60
N GLU A 76 2.31 -16.64 18.00
CA GLU A 76 2.84 -17.10 19.29
C GLU A 76 2.44 -16.19 20.47
N ALA A 77 2.07 -14.94 20.22
CA ALA A 77 1.77 -13.95 21.25
C ALA A 77 0.27 -13.66 21.43
N VAL A 78 -0.53 -13.92 20.41
CA VAL A 78 -1.99 -13.68 20.41
C VAL A 78 -2.78 -14.83 21.05
N GLU A 79 -4.05 -14.54 21.33
CA GLU A 79 -5.04 -15.52 21.80
C GLU A 79 -5.41 -16.52 20.69
N PRO A 80 -5.78 -17.78 21.02
CA PRO A 80 -6.03 -18.82 20.02
C PRO A 80 -7.10 -18.49 18.97
N ASP A 81 -8.12 -17.72 19.34
CA ASP A 81 -9.23 -17.25 18.48
C ASP A 81 -8.89 -15.99 17.68
N LYS A 82 -7.72 -15.39 17.93
CA LYS A 82 -7.23 -14.15 17.29
C LYS A 82 -6.01 -14.39 16.41
N LYS A 83 -5.81 -15.62 15.94
CA LYS A 83 -4.72 -15.94 15.03
C LYS A 83 -4.87 -15.18 13.72
N LEU A 84 -3.77 -14.55 13.32
CA LEU A 84 -3.68 -13.80 12.08
C LEU A 84 -3.27 -14.71 10.93
N ALA A 85 -3.74 -14.36 9.73
CA ALA A 85 -3.37 -14.98 8.47
C ALA A 85 -2.79 -13.95 7.50
N GLY A 86 -2.17 -14.44 6.41
CA GLY A 86 -1.84 -13.57 5.29
C GLY A 86 -3.14 -13.09 4.62
N GLY A 87 -3.28 -11.78 4.46
CA GLY A 87 -4.46 -11.22 3.79
C GLY A 87 -4.51 -11.59 2.31
N THR A 88 -5.72 -11.57 1.73
CA THR A 88 -5.96 -11.93 0.32
C THR A 88 -6.91 -10.93 -0.32
N GLY A 89 -6.98 -10.93 -1.66
CA GLY A 89 -7.95 -10.12 -2.41
C GLY A 89 -7.76 -8.61 -2.30
N PHE A 90 -6.59 -8.14 -1.87
CA PHE A 90 -6.26 -6.72 -1.84
C PHE A 90 -5.63 -6.32 -3.18
N GLU A 91 -6.48 -5.80 -4.06
CA GLU A 91 -6.09 -5.36 -5.39
C GLU A 91 -6.75 -4.03 -5.74
N GLY A 92 -6.11 -3.28 -6.64
CA GLY A 92 -6.63 -2.00 -7.07
C GLY A 92 -5.62 -1.19 -7.88
N SER A 93 -6.08 -0.02 -8.30
CA SER A 93 -5.20 0.97 -8.90
C SER A 93 -5.64 2.39 -8.59
N LEU A 94 -4.67 3.30 -8.62
CA LEU A 94 -4.86 4.74 -8.47
C LEU A 94 -4.09 5.44 -9.58
N PHE A 95 -4.66 6.53 -10.10
CA PHE A 95 -4.01 7.32 -11.14
C PHE A 95 -3.69 8.73 -10.66
N LEU A 96 -2.51 9.23 -11.05
CA LEU A 96 -2.07 10.60 -10.87
C LEU A 96 -1.81 11.23 -12.24
N GLU A 97 -2.52 12.31 -12.53
CA GLU A 97 -2.30 13.14 -13.70
C GLU A 97 -1.65 14.45 -13.28
N PHE A 98 -0.49 14.77 -13.84
CA PHE A 98 0.19 16.05 -13.66
C PHE A 98 -0.16 17.03 -14.81
N GLU A 99 -0.25 18.33 -14.54
CA GLU A 99 -0.67 19.39 -15.48
C GLU A 99 0.22 19.49 -16.71
N ASN A 100 -0.34 20.14 -17.74
CA ASN A 100 0.05 20.03 -19.14
C ASN A 100 -0.06 18.60 -19.70
N GLY A 101 -0.76 17.70 -19.00
CA GLY A 101 -1.07 16.34 -19.44
C GLY A 101 0.18 15.51 -19.74
N GLY A 102 1.35 15.93 -19.25
CA GLY A 102 2.64 15.33 -19.62
C GLY A 102 2.66 13.83 -19.34
N ALA A 103 2.00 13.44 -18.24
CA ALA A 103 2.13 12.15 -17.66
C ALA A 103 0.89 11.62 -16.92
N LEU A 104 0.44 10.40 -17.24
CA LEU A 104 -0.52 9.63 -16.45
C LEU A 104 0.22 8.52 -15.71
N TRP A 105 0.39 8.69 -14.41
CA TRP A 105 1.00 7.69 -13.54
C TRP A 105 -0.08 6.79 -12.99
N GLN A 106 0.21 5.50 -12.92
CA GLN A 106 -0.67 4.51 -12.31
C GLN A 106 0.12 3.77 -11.23
N LEU A 107 -0.40 3.79 -10.01
CA LEU A 107 -0.03 2.81 -8.99
C LEU A 107 -1.03 1.66 -9.11
N SER A 108 -0.57 0.46 -9.41
CA SER A 108 -1.37 -0.75 -9.32
C SER A 108 -0.83 -1.64 -8.22
N TRP A 109 -1.73 -2.38 -7.57
CA TRP A 109 -1.36 -3.38 -6.58
C TRP A 109 -2.26 -4.61 -6.68
N ARG A 110 -1.70 -5.75 -6.28
CA ARG A 110 -2.37 -7.06 -6.26
C ARG A 110 -1.76 -7.94 -5.17
N THR A 111 -2.57 -8.82 -4.58
CA THR A 111 -2.10 -9.82 -3.62
C THR A 111 -2.06 -11.20 -4.28
N PRO A 112 -0.96 -11.58 -4.97
CA PRO A 112 -0.88 -12.86 -5.67
C PRO A 112 -0.79 -14.08 -4.74
N GLU A 113 -0.40 -13.87 -3.48
CA GLU A 113 -0.35 -14.92 -2.46
C GLU A 113 -0.66 -14.32 -1.09
N PRO A 114 -1.16 -15.13 -0.13
CA PRO A 114 -1.57 -14.64 1.19
C PRO A 114 -0.45 -13.85 1.88
N GLY A 115 -0.76 -12.62 2.27
CA GLY A 115 0.12 -11.74 3.03
C GLY A 115 1.20 -11.02 2.23
N VAL A 116 1.25 -11.19 0.90
CA VAL A 116 2.19 -10.45 0.05
C VAL A 116 1.41 -9.65 -0.99
N THR A 117 1.46 -8.34 -0.87
CA THR A 117 0.89 -7.42 -1.86
C THR A 117 2.02 -6.84 -2.70
N LEU A 118 1.95 -7.09 -3.99
CA LEU A 118 2.88 -6.53 -4.96
C LEU A 118 2.32 -5.23 -5.50
N TYR A 119 3.15 -4.19 -5.57
CA TYR A 119 2.81 -2.91 -6.16
C TYR A 119 3.74 -2.57 -7.33
N ARG A 120 3.20 -1.85 -8.31
CA ARG A 120 3.94 -1.34 -9.46
C ARG A 120 3.48 0.07 -9.77
N TRP A 121 4.46 0.95 -9.97
CA TRP A 121 4.23 2.22 -10.66
C TRP A 121 4.43 2.00 -12.16
N SER A 122 3.45 2.38 -12.97
CA SER A 122 3.57 2.44 -14.42
C SER A 122 3.26 3.85 -14.91
N TYR A 123 3.78 4.17 -16.08
CA TYR A 123 3.71 5.49 -16.66
C TYR A 123 3.16 5.45 -18.08
N ARG A 124 2.31 6.42 -18.44
CA ARG A 124 1.83 6.62 -19.81
C ARG A 124 2.02 8.07 -20.21
N ARG A 125 2.71 8.29 -21.33
CA ARG A 125 3.01 9.63 -21.86
C ARG A 125 1.76 10.32 -22.38
N LYS A 126 1.79 11.65 -22.39
CA LYS A 126 0.77 12.46 -23.07
C LYS A 126 0.54 12.01 -24.51
N LYS A 127 -0.74 11.82 -24.86
CA LYS A 127 -1.22 12.05 -26.23
C LYS A 127 -2.18 13.24 -26.18
N PRO A 128 -1.88 14.37 -26.86
CA PRO A 128 -2.80 15.49 -26.96
C PRO A 128 -4.18 15.01 -27.45
N ASP A 129 -5.24 15.54 -26.84
CA ASP A 129 -6.64 15.28 -27.21
C ASP A 129 -7.14 13.83 -27.04
N ALA A 130 -6.35 12.94 -26.41
CA ALA A 130 -6.80 11.59 -26.10
C ALA A 130 -7.79 11.59 -24.92
N SER A 131 -8.93 10.91 -25.11
CA SER A 131 -9.91 10.57 -24.07
C SER A 131 -9.29 9.71 -22.95
N TRP A 132 -10.01 9.58 -21.83
CA TRP A 132 -9.57 8.77 -20.69
C TRP A 132 -9.32 7.31 -21.10
N GLU A 133 -10.24 6.72 -21.86
CA GLU A 133 -10.18 5.35 -22.35
C GLU A 133 -8.97 5.14 -23.27
N GLU A 134 -8.74 6.09 -24.18
CA GLU A 134 -7.58 6.06 -25.08
C GLU A 134 -6.25 6.18 -24.34
N ARG A 135 -6.21 6.89 -23.20
CA ARG A 135 -5.00 7.03 -22.38
C ARG A 135 -4.74 5.77 -21.57
N VAL A 136 -5.74 5.20 -20.92
CA VAL A 136 -5.58 3.94 -20.15
C VAL A 136 -5.15 2.79 -21.07
N ALA A 137 -5.60 2.79 -22.33
CA ALA A 137 -5.23 1.80 -23.34
C ALA A 137 -3.79 1.95 -23.89
N GLN A 138 -3.05 3.00 -23.54
CA GLN A 138 -1.67 3.16 -24.00
C GLN A 138 -0.71 2.17 -23.36
N LYS A 139 0.37 1.89 -24.08
CA LYS A 139 1.46 1.05 -23.60
C LYS A 139 2.10 1.70 -22.37
N GLU A 140 2.30 0.87 -21.34
CA GLU A 140 3.03 1.27 -20.15
C GLU A 140 4.52 1.45 -20.47
N GLU A 141 5.08 2.53 -19.95
CA GLU A 141 6.51 2.82 -19.93
C GLU A 141 7.03 2.79 -18.49
N GLU A 142 8.33 2.54 -18.34
CA GLU A 142 9.01 2.56 -17.04
C GLU A 142 9.39 4.01 -16.66
N LEU A 143 9.18 4.39 -15.41
CA LEU A 143 9.56 5.71 -14.91
C LEU A 143 11.08 5.84 -14.82
N THR A 144 11.62 6.94 -15.33
CA THR A 144 13.04 7.24 -15.09
C THR A 144 13.27 7.63 -13.63
N ARG A 145 14.50 7.41 -13.11
CA ARG A 145 14.85 7.82 -11.73
C ARG A 145 14.65 9.33 -11.49
N GLU A 146 14.88 10.14 -12.52
CA GLU A 146 14.71 11.59 -12.46
C GLU A 146 13.24 11.98 -12.33
N GLU A 147 12.33 11.34 -13.08
CA GLU A 147 10.89 11.56 -12.96
C GLU A 147 10.35 11.08 -11.61
N ILE A 148 10.83 9.93 -11.10
CA ILE A 148 10.49 9.44 -9.75
C ILE A 148 10.91 10.46 -8.70
N ALA A 149 12.12 11.00 -8.78
CA ALA A 149 12.59 12.00 -7.83
C ALA A 149 11.81 13.32 -7.94
N HIS A 150 11.54 13.78 -9.17
CA HIS A 150 10.90 15.07 -9.41
C HIS A 150 9.41 15.08 -9.02
N HIS A 151 8.68 14.00 -9.32
CA HIS A 151 7.23 13.95 -9.10
C HIS A 151 6.82 13.09 -7.89
N GLY A 152 7.67 12.18 -7.43
CA GLY A 152 7.39 11.30 -6.29
C GLY A 152 7.18 12.06 -4.98
N GLU A 153 7.89 13.17 -4.77
CA GLU A 153 7.69 14.03 -3.59
C GLU A 153 6.30 14.68 -3.57
N LEU A 154 5.68 14.88 -4.73
CA LEU A 154 4.33 15.46 -4.85
C LEU A 154 3.23 14.41 -4.84
N ALA A 155 3.54 13.16 -5.16
CA ALA A 155 2.58 12.07 -5.28
C ALA A 155 1.90 11.73 -3.94
N GLU A 156 2.68 11.50 -2.87
CA GLU A 156 2.11 11.15 -1.56
C GLU A 156 1.20 12.27 -1.00
N PRO A 157 1.64 13.54 -0.93
CA PRO A 157 0.78 14.60 -0.40
C PRO A 157 -0.47 14.85 -1.26
N ALA A 158 -0.39 14.67 -2.60
CA ALA A 158 -1.54 14.78 -3.48
C ALA A 158 -2.57 13.66 -3.25
N ILE A 159 -2.11 12.41 -3.05
CA ILE A 159 -2.97 11.27 -2.71
C ILE A 159 -3.64 11.51 -1.36
N ARG A 160 -2.89 11.93 -0.33
CA ARG A 160 -3.44 12.24 1.00
C ARG A 160 -4.51 13.31 0.91
N ALA A 161 -4.25 14.41 0.20
CA ALA A 161 -5.23 15.47 0.00
C ALA A 161 -6.52 14.96 -0.68
N ALA A 162 -6.41 14.06 -1.65
CA ALA A 162 -7.56 13.47 -2.32
C ALA A 162 -8.42 12.58 -1.39
N TYR A 163 -7.80 11.75 -0.55
CA TYR A 163 -8.51 10.90 0.41
C TYR A 163 -9.10 11.68 1.58
N ASP A 164 -8.35 12.62 2.15
CA ASP A 164 -8.73 13.37 3.36
C ASP A 164 -9.58 14.61 3.03
N LYS A 165 -9.80 14.89 1.74
CA LYS A 165 -10.42 16.14 1.24
C LYS A 165 -9.67 17.39 1.73
N GLY A 166 -8.34 17.28 1.82
CA GLY A 166 -7.44 18.35 2.25
C GLY A 166 -7.01 19.28 1.12
N GLU A 167 -6.19 20.27 1.46
CA GLU A 167 -5.57 21.16 0.47
C GLU A 167 -4.52 20.42 -0.38
N ARG A 168 -4.50 20.72 -1.68
CA ARG A 168 -3.49 20.16 -2.60
C ARG A 168 -2.10 20.76 -2.29
N PRO A 169 -1.02 19.97 -2.39
CA PRO A 169 0.32 20.46 -2.10
C PRO A 169 0.74 21.54 -3.11
N LYS A 170 1.54 22.52 -2.65
CA LYS A 170 2.06 23.58 -3.52
C LYS A 170 2.91 22.97 -4.64
N GLY A 171 2.65 23.38 -5.88
CA GLY A 171 3.32 22.83 -7.06
C GLY A 171 2.66 21.58 -7.64
N PHE A 172 1.69 20.97 -6.95
CA PHE A 172 0.83 19.98 -7.60
C PHE A 172 -0.27 20.68 -8.39
N GLN A 173 -0.18 20.46 -9.67
CA GLN A 173 -1.03 20.96 -10.70
C GLN A 173 -1.48 19.69 -11.43
N GLY A 174 -2.73 19.26 -11.29
CA GLY A 174 -3.13 17.90 -11.70
C GLY A 174 -4.44 17.34 -11.10
N GLN A 175 -4.69 16.05 -11.34
CA GLN A 175 -5.85 15.32 -10.83
C GLN A 175 -5.45 13.94 -10.28
N VAL A 176 -6.11 13.51 -9.21
CA VAL A 176 -5.98 12.18 -8.62
C VAL A 176 -7.28 11.43 -8.86
N TYR A 177 -7.21 10.23 -9.41
CA TYR A 177 -8.37 9.36 -9.63
C TYR A 177 -8.28 8.18 -8.68
N LEU A 178 -9.21 8.12 -7.74
CA LEU A 178 -9.29 7.06 -6.73
C LEU A 178 -9.95 5.80 -7.32
N PRO A 179 -9.78 4.61 -6.71
CA PRO A 179 -10.40 3.38 -7.19
C PRO A 179 -11.93 3.46 -7.42
N VAL A 180 -12.62 4.34 -6.68
CA VAL A 180 -14.07 4.56 -6.81
C VAL A 180 -14.44 5.39 -8.04
N ASP A 181 -13.50 6.19 -8.56
CA ASP A 181 -13.71 7.11 -9.69
C ASP A 181 -13.56 6.39 -11.04
N CYS A 182 -12.95 5.20 -11.06
CA CYS A 182 -12.61 4.45 -12.27
C CYS A 182 -13.72 3.46 -12.72
N ARG A 183 -14.98 3.69 -12.34
CA ARG A 183 -16.13 2.81 -12.64
C ARG A 183 -16.87 3.19 -13.90
#